data_AF-A0A3D5M5F0-F1
#
_entry.id   AF-A0A3D5M5F0-F1
#
_cell.length_a   1.000
_cell.length_b   1.000
_cell.length_c   1.000
_cell.angle_alpha   90.00
_cell.angle_beta   90.00
_cell.angle_gamma   90.00
#
_symmetry.space_group_name_H-M   'P 1'
#
loop_
_entity.id
_entity.type
_entity.pdbx_description
1 polymer ?
#
loop_
_entity_poly.entity_id
_entity_poly.type
_entity_poly.pdbx_seq_one_letter_code
_entity_poly.pdbx_strand_id
1 'polypeptide(L)'
;GQDDSCQIDTDLDGTIDTCDDDLDGDGFPNNCDVDQTAGSDCDLNGQDDTCQIDTDLDGTIDTCDSDIDGDGILNACDIDITAGADCDLNGQDDSCQVDTDSDGSIDPCDTDLDGDGTPNNCDIDQILGEDCNTNVIVDSCDIANGAADTNTNGIPDECEPTPFIRGDVNSDSNLDVSDVIVTLGYLFNGGSMSCNKTADSNDDGVIDVADTIHLLGYLFGGNNELPSPTATCGIDPTEDALECETYGGCQ
;
A
#
# COMPACT_ATOMS: atom_id res chain seq x y z
N GLY A 1 65.84 21.77 -50.64
CA GLY A 1 65.53 22.14 -49.26
C GLY A 1 65.58 23.64 -49.19
N GLN A 2 64.53 24.25 -48.65
CA GLN A 2 64.65 25.57 -48.04
C GLN A 2 65.50 25.42 -46.77
N ASP A 3 66.07 26.51 -46.28
CA ASP A 3 66.79 26.55 -45.01
C ASP A 3 65.76 26.72 -43.87
N ASP A 4 65.73 25.78 -42.93
CA ASP A 4 64.73 25.75 -41.86
C ASP A 4 64.95 26.84 -40.80
N SER A 5 66.10 27.54 -40.82
CA SER A 5 66.44 28.59 -39.85
C SER A 5 65.60 29.87 -39.91
N CYS A 6 64.72 30.00 -40.91
CA CYS A 6 63.80 31.13 -41.07
C CYS A 6 62.31 30.72 -40.97
N GLN A 7 62.02 29.47 -40.61
CA GLN A 7 60.66 29.00 -40.39
C GLN A 7 60.19 29.33 -38.97
N ILE A 8 58.87 29.40 -38.78
CA ILE A 8 58.28 29.64 -37.46
C ILE A 8 58.29 28.30 -36.72
N ASP A 9 58.62 28.39 -35.44
CA ASP A 9 58.68 27.33 -34.44
C ASP A 9 58.11 28.00 -33.19
N THR A 10 56.83 27.77 -32.93
CA THR A 10 56.00 28.55 -32.01
C THR A 10 56.26 28.16 -30.55
N ASP A 11 56.42 26.87 -30.26
CA ASP A 11 56.64 26.32 -28.92
C ASP A 11 58.14 26.17 -28.57
N LEU A 12 59.03 26.31 -29.56
CA LEU A 12 60.49 26.20 -29.45
C LEU A 12 60.99 24.80 -29.07
N ASP A 13 60.26 23.74 -29.45
CA ASP A 13 60.68 22.35 -29.24
C ASP A 13 61.75 21.87 -30.26
N GLY A 14 61.96 22.65 -31.32
CA GLY A 14 62.89 22.35 -32.42
C GLY A 14 62.24 21.75 -33.66
N THR A 15 60.91 21.65 -33.69
CA THR A 15 60.04 21.31 -34.81
C THR A 15 59.49 22.61 -35.40
N ILE A 16 59.45 22.71 -36.73
CA ILE A 16 58.87 23.90 -37.38
C ILE A 16 57.35 23.75 -37.46
N ASP A 17 56.58 24.82 -37.29
CA ASP A 17 55.11 24.82 -37.23
C ASP A 17 54.44 23.96 -38.32
N THR A 18 54.97 23.98 -39.55
CA THR A 18 54.38 23.24 -40.68
C THR A 18 54.50 21.71 -40.57
N CYS A 19 55.35 21.22 -39.68
CA CYS A 19 55.62 19.82 -39.41
C CYS A 19 55.39 19.47 -37.94
N ASP A 20 54.83 20.40 -37.17
CA ASP A 20 54.52 20.23 -35.77
C ASP A 20 53.08 19.76 -35.62
N ASP A 21 52.87 18.76 -34.77
CA ASP A 21 51.56 18.22 -34.47
C ASP A 21 50.96 18.87 -33.21
N ASP A 22 51.71 19.71 -32.48
CA ASP A 22 51.31 20.44 -31.25
C ASP A 22 51.98 21.84 -31.26
N LEU A 23 51.29 22.84 -31.82
CA LEU A 23 51.89 24.14 -32.17
C LEU A 23 52.30 25.00 -30.98
N ASP A 24 51.68 24.82 -29.82
CA ASP A 24 51.98 25.64 -28.64
C ASP A 24 52.55 24.83 -27.45
N GLY A 25 52.71 23.52 -27.64
CA GLY A 25 53.43 22.63 -26.73
C GLY A 25 52.67 22.36 -25.44
N ASP A 26 51.34 22.48 -25.46
CA ASP A 26 50.49 22.26 -24.28
C ASP A 26 50.17 20.76 -24.05
N GLY A 27 50.50 19.92 -25.03
CA GLY A 27 50.33 18.48 -24.98
C GLY A 27 49.09 17.95 -25.71
N PHE A 28 48.29 18.82 -26.34
CA PHE A 28 47.20 18.43 -27.21
C PHE A 28 47.58 18.57 -28.70
N PRO A 29 47.28 17.56 -29.53
CA PRO A 29 47.52 17.70 -30.96
C PRO A 29 46.69 18.85 -31.56
N ASN A 30 47.22 19.58 -32.53
CA ASN A 30 46.60 20.72 -33.22
C ASN A 30 45.14 20.50 -33.66
N ASN A 31 44.78 19.25 -33.99
CA ASN A 31 43.43 18.89 -34.43
C ASN A 31 42.45 18.58 -33.28
N CYS A 32 42.94 18.65 -32.06
CA CYS A 32 42.26 18.37 -30.80
C CYS A 32 42.52 19.47 -29.76
N ASP A 33 43.18 20.56 -30.13
CA ASP A 33 43.48 21.70 -29.27
C ASP A 33 42.52 22.85 -29.60
N VAL A 34 41.81 23.32 -28.58
CA VAL A 34 40.78 24.36 -28.72
C VAL A 34 41.34 25.71 -29.20
N ASP A 35 42.58 26.05 -28.88
CA ASP A 35 43.22 27.31 -29.26
C ASP A 35 43.58 27.33 -30.75
N GLN A 36 43.66 26.17 -31.42
CA GLN A 36 43.84 26.09 -32.87
C GLN A 36 42.59 25.65 -33.65
N THR A 37 41.72 24.81 -33.10
CA THR A 37 40.46 24.44 -33.76
C THR A 37 39.38 25.49 -33.60
N ALA A 38 39.45 26.30 -32.53
CA ALA A 38 38.36 27.14 -32.05
C ALA A 38 37.04 26.37 -31.85
N GLY A 39 37.15 25.10 -31.47
CA GLY A 39 36.04 24.21 -31.15
C GLY A 39 35.36 24.50 -29.82
N SER A 40 34.54 23.57 -29.36
CA SER A 40 33.95 23.61 -28.02
C SER A 40 34.93 22.98 -27.01
N ASP A 41 34.94 23.49 -25.79
CA ASP A 41 35.68 22.96 -24.65
C ASP A 41 34.82 23.22 -23.41
N CYS A 42 33.93 22.29 -23.09
CA CYS A 42 32.94 22.50 -22.04
C CYS A 42 33.52 22.29 -20.62
N ASP A 43 34.56 21.48 -20.47
CA ASP A 43 35.24 21.22 -19.19
C ASP A 43 36.45 22.14 -18.95
N LEU A 44 36.78 23.00 -19.93
CA LEU A 44 37.82 24.02 -19.90
C LEU A 44 39.21 23.42 -19.68
N ASN A 45 39.45 22.24 -20.26
CA ASN A 45 40.69 21.49 -20.12
C ASN A 45 41.72 21.80 -21.23
N GLY A 46 41.35 22.57 -22.25
CA GLY A 46 42.17 22.93 -23.42
C GLY A 46 42.00 21.99 -24.62
N GLN A 47 41.39 20.82 -24.44
CA GLN A 47 41.11 19.85 -25.49
C GLN A 47 39.76 20.12 -26.13
N ASP A 48 39.73 20.18 -27.46
CA ASP A 48 38.48 20.25 -28.24
C ASP A 48 37.59 19.03 -27.93
N ASP A 49 36.34 19.30 -27.55
CA ASP A 49 35.29 18.31 -27.21
C ASP A 49 35.18 17.21 -28.28
N THR A 50 35.39 17.52 -29.56
CA THR A 50 35.32 16.54 -30.67
C THR A 50 36.38 15.43 -30.61
N CYS A 51 37.43 15.62 -29.81
CA CYS A 51 38.45 14.63 -29.52
C CYS A 51 38.30 13.97 -28.14
N GLN A 52 37.28 14.34 -27.36
CA GLN A 52 36.99 13.75 -26.07
C GLN A 52 35.97 12.61 -26.22
N ILE A 53 35.75 11.88 -25.13
CA ILE A 53 34.81 10.74 -25.13
C ILE A 53 33.40 11.29 -24.98
N ASP A 54 32.51 10.81 -25.83
CA ASP A 54 31.09 11.04 -25.85
C ASP A 54 30.45 9.64 -26.01
N THR A 55 29.99 9.08 -24.89
CA THR A 55 29.61 7.66 -24.79
C THR A 55 28.28 7.37 -25.50
N ASP A 56 27.29 8.25 -25.38
CA ASP A 56 25.95 8.09 -25.96
C ASP A 56 25.79 8.77 -27.34
N LEU A 57 26.77 9.59 -27.74
CA LEU A 57 26.84 10.33 -29.00
C LEU A 57 25.75 11.41 -29.12
N ASP A 58 25.34 12.02 -28.01
CA ASP A 58 24.39 13.14 -28.00
C ASP A 58 25.03 14.49 -28.38
N GLY A 59 26.36 14.54 -28.42
CA GLY A 59 27.16 15.72 -28.70
C GLY A 59 27.70 16.45 -27.47
N THR A 60 27.48 15.90 -26.27
CA THR A 60 28.06 16.30 -24.99
C THR A 60 29.10 15.27 -24.58
N ILE A 61 30.28 15.72 -24.20
CA ILE A 61 31.34 14.79 -23.76
C ILE A 61 31.06 14.32 -22.33
N ASP A 62 31.52 13.10 -21.99
CA ASP A 62 31.24 12.44 -20.71
C ASP A 62 31.52 13.33 -19.48
N THR A 63 32.53 14.21 -19.55
CA THR A 63 32.93 15.09 -18.44
C THR A 63 31.95 16.23 -18.18
N CYS A 64 31.14 16.58 -19.19
CA CYS A 64 30.13 17.64 -19.14
C CYS A 64 28.70 17.10 -19.17
N ASP A 65 28.55 15.79 -19.38
CA ASP A 65 27.28 15.12 -19.48
C ASP A 65 26.76 14.71 -18.09
N SER A 66 25.46 14.87 -17.90
CA SER A 66 24.75 14.42 -16.71
C SER A 66 24.08 13.05 -16.87
N ASP A 67 24.11 12.47 -18.06
CA ASP A 67 23.46 11.20 -18.46
C ASP A 67 24.34 10.50 -19.52
N ILE A 68 25.51 10.00 -19.08
CA ILE A 68 26.61 9.58 -19.96
C ILE A 68 26.23 8.45 -20.93
N ASP A 69 25.25 7.61 -20.58
CA ASP A 69 24.83 6.49 -21.42
C ASP A 69 23.49 6.73 -22.15
N GLY A 70 22.86 7.90 -21.92
CA GLY A 70 21.68 8.37 -22.62
C GLY A 70 20.42 7.56 -22.33
N ASP A 71 20.36 6.86 -21.20
CA ASP A 71 19.22 6.03 -20.82
C ASP A 71 18.07 6.83 -20.17
N GLY A 72 18.34 8.11 -19.85
CA GLY A 72 17.40 9.04 -19.23
C GLY A 72 17.51 9.13 -17.71
N ILE A 73 18.46 8.43 -17.10
CA ILE A 73 18.76 8.46 -15.67
C ILE A 73 20.04 9.27 -15.46
N LEU A 74 20.01 10.22 -14.53
CA LEU A 74 21.18 11.05 -14.27
C LEU A 74 22.31 10.20 -13.68
N ASN A 75 23.57 10.47 -14.04
CA ASN A 75 24.78 9.79 -13.54
C ASN A 75 24.83 9.61 -12.02
N ALA A 76 24.28 10.58 -11.27
CA ALA A 76 24.24 10.55 -9.81
C ALA A 76 23.24 9.54 -9.23
N CYS A 77 22.36 9.03 -10.08
CA CYS A 77 21.24 8.14 -9.78
C CYS A 77 21.21 6.92 -10.72
N ASP A 78 22.18 6.77 -11.62
CA ASP A 78 22.27 5.65 -12.55
C ASP A 78 23.13 4.54 -11.95
N ILE A 79 22.56 3.34 -11.84
CA ILE A 79 23.21 2.18 -11.24
C ILE A 79 24.46 1.73 -11.99
N ASP A 80 24.51 1.90 -13.32
CA ASP A 80 25.64 1.48 -14.15
C ASP A 80 26.86 2.39 -13.90
N ILE A 81 26.63 3.59 -13.36
CA ILE A 81 27.65 4.58 -12.98
C ILE A 81 27.94 4.56 -11.47
N THR A 82 26.92 4.61 -10.61
CA THR A 82 27.10 4.68 -9.16
C THR A 82 27.52 3.34 -8.57
N ALA A 83 27.13 2.23 -9.21
CA ALA A 83 27.25 0.88 -8.68
C ALA A 83 26.66 0.72 -7.26
N GLY A 84 25.61 1.50 -6.96
CA GLY A 84 24.85 1.46 -5.71
C GLY A 84 23.97 0.21 -5.56
N ALA A 85 22.85 0.37 -4.87
CA ALA A 85 21.82 -0.66 -4.77
C ALA A 85 20.68 -0.34 -5.76
N ASP A 86 20.06 -1.38 -6.30
CA ASP A 86 18.90 -1.30 -7.19
C ASP A 86 18.04 -2.53 -6.90
N CYS A 87 17.14 -2.41 -5.94
CA CYS A 87 16.37 -3.55 -5.46
C CYS A 87 15.17 -3.89 -6.37
N ASP A 88 14.64 -2.91 -7.11
CA ASP A 88 13.53 -3.09 -8.04
C ASP A 88 13.98 -3.33 -9.50
N LEU A 89 15.29 -3.27 -9.75
CA LEU A 89 15.96 -3.54 -11.01
C LEU A 89 15.50 -2.58 -12.13
N ASN A 90 15.26 -1.33 -11.77
CA ASN A 90 14.76 -0.31 -12.69
C ASN A 90 15.88 0.53 -13.33
N GLY A 91 17.15 0.31 -12.94
CA GLY A 91 18.32 1.07 -13.43
C GLY A 91 18.67 2.30 -12.60
N GLN A 92 17.78 2.72 -11.69
CA GLN A 92 17.98 3.86 -10.82
C GLN A 92 18.50 3.41 -9.45
N ASP A 93 19.61 4.00 -9.01
CA ASP A 93 20.16 3.82 -7.66
C ASP A 93 19.11 4.12 -6.60
N ASP A 94 18.90 3.16 -5.67
CA ASP A 94 17.97 3.23 -4.55
C ASP A 94 18.11 4.54 -3.75
N SER A 95 19.32 5.11 -3.64
CA SER A 95 19.56 6.37 -2.93
C SER A 95 18.90 7.61 -3.56
N CYS A 96 18.47 7.50 -4.82
CA CYS A 96 17.69 8.52 -5.52
C CYS A 96 16.20 8.17 -5.61
N GLN A 97 15.76 7.04 -5.06
CA GLN A 97 14.36 6.65 -5.05
C GLN A 97 13.69 7.07 -3.74
N VAL A 98 12.36 7.01 -3.71
CA VAL A 98 11.57 7.42 -2.54
C VAL A 98 11.61 6.30 -1.51
N ASP A 99 11.79 6.70 -0.25
CA ASP A 99 11.75 5.88 0.95
C ASP A 99 10.83 6.63 1.94
N THR A 100 9.56 6.22 1.97
CA THR A 100 8.46 6.94 2.62
C THR A 100 8.60 6.98 4.14
N ASP A 101 9.02 5.88 4.75
CA ASP A 101 9.16 5.74 6.20
C ASP A 101 10.61 5.94 6.70
N SER A 102 11.58 6.05 5.77
CA SER A 102 13.00 6.24 6.02
C SER A 102 13.66 5.07 6.77
N ASP A 103 13.20 3.85 6.54
CA ASP A 103 13.78 2.63 7.13
C ASP A 103 15.03 2.11 6.37
N GLY A 104 15.28 2.67 5.17
CA GLY A 104 16.38 2.30 4.28
C GLY A 104 15.97 1.37 3.14
N SER A 105 14.69 1.02 3.01
CA SER A 105 14.08 0.31 1.90
C SER A 105 13.27 1.30 1.07
N ILE A 106 13.48 1.34 -0.24
CA ILE A 106 12.72 2.23 -1.11
C ILE A 106 11.28 1.70 -1.30
N ASP A 107 10.31 2.59 -1.51
CA ASP A 107 8.88 2.25 -1.62
C ASP A 107 8.60 1.04 -2.54
N PRO A 108 9.25 0.88 -3.72
CA PRO A 108 9.01 -0.28 -4.59
C PRO A 108 9.44 -1.64 -4.02
N CYS A 109 10.35 -1.65 -3.04
CA CYS A 109 10.92 -2.85 -2.41
C CYS A 109 10.49 -3.04 -0.96
N ASP A 110 9.80 -2.05 -0.41
CA ASP A 110 9.36 -2.04 0.97
C ASP A 110 8.08 -2.87 1.16
N THR A 111 8.05 -3.60 2.26
CA THR A 111 6.92 -4.41 2.67
C THR A 111 6.04 -3.74 3.72
N ASP A 112 6.43 -2.58 4.26
CA ASP A 112 5.78 -1.83 5.36
C ASP A 112 5.96 -0.32 5.13
N LEU A 113 5.22 0.22 4.15
CA LEU A 113 5.49 1.52 3.51
C LEU A 113 5.40 2.73 4.45
N ASP A 114 4.65 2.61 5.55
CA ASP A 114 4.48 3.68 6.53
C ASP A 114 5.23 3.41 7.86
N GLY A 115 5.90 2.25 7.96
CA GLY A 115 6.73 1.86 9.08
C GLY A 115 5.96 1.62 10.39
N ASP A 116 4.66 1.34 10.32
CA ASP A 116 3.83 1.11 11.50
C ASP A 116 4.00 -0.31 12.10
N GLY A 117 4.65 -1.21 11.37
CA GLY A 117 4.90 -2.60 11.74
C GLY A 117 3.90 -3.59 11.13
N THR A 118 2.97 -3.12 10.29
CA THR A 118 1.96 -3.90 9.58
C THR A 118 2.34 -4.00 8.10
N PRO A 119 2.49 -5.22 7.55
CA PRO A 119 2.83 -5.34 6.14
C PRO A 119 1.79 -4.67 5.23
N ASN A 120 2.23 -4.04 4.13
CA ASN A 120 1.39 -3.37 3.13
C ASN A 120 0.15 -4.17 2.71
N ASN A 121 0.30 -5.50 2.57
CA ASN A 121 -0.78 -6.39 2.16
C ASN A 121 -1.79 -6.72 3.27
N CYS A 122 -1.57 -6.22 4.47
CA CYS A 122 -2.37 -6.39 5.67
C CYS A 122 -2.80 -5.07 6.29
N ASP A 123 -2.31 -3.94 5.80
CA ASP A 123 -2.57 -2.61 6.34
C ASP A 123 -3.78 -1.95 5.65
N ILE A 124 -4.77 -1.56 6.46
CA ILE A 124 -6.01 -0.94 6.00
C ILE A 124 -5.81 0.43 5.32
N ASP A 125 -4.71 1.13 5.59
CA ASP A 125 -4.45 2.44 4.99
C ASP A 125 -3.61 2.37 3.72
N GLN A 126 -2.94 1.24 3.48
CA GLN A 126 -2.19 0.92 2.25
C GLN A 126 -3.02 0.15 1.22
N ILE A 127 -4.00 -0.66 1.67
CA ILE A 127 -4.88 -1.42 0.78
C ILE A 127 -6.36 -1.22 1.12
N LEU A 128 -7.21 -1.42 0.11
CA LEU A 128 -8.66 -1.50 0.36
C LEU A 128 -8.99 -2.83 1.01
N GLY A 129 -9.63 -2.79 2.17
CA GLY A 129 -10.12 -3.95 2.91
C GLY A 129 -11.25 -3.57 3.87
N GLU A 130 -11.80 -4.59 4.53
CA GLU A 130 -12.66 -4.40 5.70
C GLU A 130 -11.79 -4.60 6.94
N ASP A 131 -12.02 -3.76 7.95
CA ASP A 131 -11.43 -3.85 9.28
C ASP A 131 -12.57 -3.60 10.27
N CYS A 132 -13.22 -4.69 10.65
CA CYS A 132 -14.43 -4.64 11.48
C CYS A 132 -14.12 -4.39 12.97
N ASN A 133 -12.93 -4.76 13.43
CA ASN A 133 -12.51 -4.59 14.83
C ASN A 133 -11.70 -3.30 15.04
N THR A 134 -11.42 -2.55 13.97
CA THR A 134 -10.72 -1.25 13.92
C THR A 134 -9.29 -1.31 14.45
N ASN A 135 -8.61 -2.44 14.26
CA ASN A 135 -7.25 -2.67 14.76
C ASN A 135 -6.16 -2.28 13.73
N VAL A 136 -6.53 -1.70 12.58
CA VAL A 136 -5.66 -1.29 11.46
C VAL A 136 -5.16 -2.46 10.58
N ILE A 137 -5.51 -3.70 10.93
CA ILE A 137 -5.22 -4.90 10.16
C ILE A 137 -6.49 -5.32 9.42
N VAL A 138 -6.40 -5.57 8.11
CA VAL A 138 -7.56 -6.05 7.35
C VAL A 138 -8.03 -7.42 7.85
N ASP A 139 -9.35 -7.64 7.87
CA ASP A 139 -10.02 -8.86 8.35
C ASP A 139 -9.40 -10.15 7.80
N SER A 140 -9.03 -10.14 6.51
CA SER A 140 -8.40 -11.30 5.86
C SER A 140 -7.04 -11.68 6.47
N CYS A 141 -6.29 -10.69 6.96
CA CYS A 141 -5.03 -10.89 7.66
C CYS A 141 -5.26 -11.26 9.12
N ASP A 142 -6.29 -10.73 9.78
CA ASP A 142 -6.69 -11.20 11.11
C ASP A 142 -7.02 -12.70 11.09
N ILE A 143 -7.81 -13.16 10.11
CA ILE A 143 -8.12 -14.59 9.92
C ILE A 143 -6.85 -15.39 9.65
N ALA A 144 -5.97 -14.90 8.77
CA ALA A 144 -4.68 -15.56 8.50
C ALA A 144 -3.79 -15.66 9.75
N ASN A 145 -3.89 -14.68 10.66
CA ASN A 145 -3.19 -14.62 11.95
C ASN A 145 -3.93 -15.37 13.07
N GLY A 146 -5.08 -15.98 12.79
CA GLY A 146 -5.77 -16.91 13.69
C GLY A 146 -7.06 -16.37 14.31
N ALA A 147 -7.62 -15.27 13.81
CA ALA A 147 -9.00 -14.93 14.11
C ALA A 147 -9.92 -16.07 13.67
N ALA A 148 -10.97 -16.31 14.45
CA ALA A 148 -11.92 -17.37 14.13
C ALA A 148 -12.75 -16.97 12.90
N ASP A 149 -12.92 -17.90 11.97
CA ASP A 149 -13.85 -17.82 10.84
C ASP A 149 -14.44 -19.22 10.66
N THR A 150 -15.43 -19.54 11.52
CA THR A 150 -15.97 -20.89 11.63
C THR A 150 -16.76 -21.28 10.39
N ASN A 151 -17.39 -20.32 9.73
CA ASN A 151 -18.25 -20.54 8.58
C ASN A 151 -17.54 -20.34 7.23
N THR A 152 -16.27 -19.91 7.24
CA THR A 152 -15.37 -19.72 6.09
C THR A 152 -15.87 -18.68 5.09
N ASN A 153 -16.56 -17.63 5.55
CA ASN A 153 -17.08 -16.57 4.69
C ASN A 153 -16.09 -15.41 4.49
N GLY A 154 -14.94 -15.43 5.17
CA GLY A 154 -13.91 -14.39 5.08
C GLY A 154 -14.15 -13.18 5.99
N ILE A 155 -15.09 -13.25 6.92
CA ILE A 155 -15.35 -12.26 7.97
C ILE A 155 -15.03 -12.93 9.31
N PRO A 156 -14.23 -12.30 10.20
CA PRO A 156 -13.98 -12.84 11.53
C PRO A 156 -15.28 -13.07 12.31
N ASP A 157 -15.39 -14.19 13.03
CA ASP A 157 -16.56 -14.55 13.87
C ASP A 157 -16.87 -13.45 14.90
N GLU A 158 -15.87 -12.68 15.36
CA GLU A 158 -16.06 -11.54 16.28
C GLU A 158 -16.76 -10.33 15.63
N CYS A 159 -16.78 -10.31 14.30
CA CYS A 159 -17.42 -9.30 13.47
C CYS A 159 -18.74 -9.77 12.89
N GLU A 160 -19.10 -11.04 13.14
CA GLU A 160 -20.39 -11.57 12.77
C GLU A 160 -21.45 -11.22 13.83
N PRO A 161 -22.68 -10.90 13.40
CA PRO A 161 -23.79 -10.74 14.33
C PRO A 161 -24.04 -12.07 15.08
N THR A 162 -24.39 -11.96 16.37
CA THR A 162 -24.68 -13.14 17.19
C THR A 162 -25.93 -13.87 16.67
N PRO A 163 -25.84 -15.18 16.34
CA PRO A 163 -27.03 -15.97 15.98
C PRO A 163 -27.98 -16.12 17.18
N PHE A 164 -29.28 -16.06 16.92
CA PHE A 164 -30.31 -16.22 17.95
C PHE A 164 -31.55 -16.98 17.42
N ILE A 165 -32.50 -17.25 18.33
CA ILE A 165 -33.83 -17.76 17.99
C ILE A 165 -34.86 -16.69 18.38
N ARG A 166 -35.57 -16.13 17.41
CA ARG A 166 -36.62 -15.14 17.65
C ARG A 166 -37.72 -15.73 18.53
N GLY A 167 -38.06 -14.98 19.57
CA GLY A 167 -39.02 -15.34 20.60
C GLY A 167 -38.45 -16.14 21.77
N ASP A 168 -37.23 -16.71 21.70
CA ASP A 168 -36.57 -17.34 22.86
C ASP A 168 -35.80 -16.27 23.64
N VAL A 169 -36.51 -15.63 24.54
CA VAL A 169 -36.06 -14.43 25.24
C VAL A 169 -35.21 -14.79 26.44
N ASN A 170 -35.47 -15.95 27.05
CA ASN A 170 -34.73 -16.42 28.21
C ASN A 170 -33.44 -17.21 27.83
N SER A 171 -33.21 -17.46 26.53
CA SER A 171 -32.06 -18.17 25.96
C SER A 171 -31.93 -19.63 26.40
N ASP A 172 -33.04 -20.31 26.71
CA ASP A 172 -33.07 -21.72 27.11
C ASP A 172 -33.33 -22.71 25.97
N SER A 173 -33.41 -22.18 24.73
CA SER A 173 -33.71 -22.89 23.49
C SER A 173 -35.13 -23.47 23.38
N ASN A 174 -36.02 -23.22 24.35
CA ASN A 174 -37.42 -23.64 24.31
C ASN A 174 -38.32 -22.42 24.20
N LEU A 175 -38.98 -22.30 23.05
CA LEU A 175 -39.95 -21.25 22.83
C LEU A 175 -41.25 -21.54 23.59
N ASP A 176 -41.47 -20.88 24.73
CA ASP A 176 -42.66 -21.06 25.57
C ASP A 176 -43.12 -19.79 26.31
N VAL A 177 -44.07 -19.94 27.23
CA VAL A 177 -44.67 -18.79 27.94
C VAL A 177 -43.70 -18.09 28.90
N SER A 178 -42.60 -18.73 29.26
CA SER A 178 -41.56 -18.14 30.09
C SER A 178 -40.85 -17.00 29.36
N ASP A 179 -40.68 -17.09 28.04
CA ASP A 179 -40.13 -16.00 27.21
C ASP A 179 -40.98 -14.74 27.27
N VAL A 180 -42.29 -14.91 27.13
CA VAL A 180 -43.26 -13.82 27.24
C VAL A 180 -43.15 -13.14 28.62
N ILE A 181 -42.92 -13.91 29.68
CA ILE A 181 -42.74 -13.37 31.03
C ILE A 181 -41.46 -12.53 31.11
N VAL A 182 -40.38 -12.95 30.45
CA VAL A 182 -39.14 -12.17 30.40
C VAL A 182 -39.33 -10.85 29.65
N THR A 183 -39.97 -10.86 28.47
CA THR A 183 -40.28 -9.63 27.72
C THR A 183 -41.15 -8.67 28.53
N LEU A 184 -42.20 -9.16 29.21
CA LEU A 184 -43.03 -8.32 30.09
C LEU A 184 -42.23 -7.80 31.29
N GLY A 185 -41.31 -8.60 31.83
CA GLY A 185 -40.40 -8.19 32.88
C GLY A 185 -39.46 -7.06 32.45
N TYR A 186 -38.93 -7.12 31.22
CA TYR A 186 -38.16 -6.05 30.60
C TYR A 186 -39.00 -4.77 30.47
N LEU A 187 -40.17 -4.86 29.83
CA LEU A 187 -41.04 -3.71 29.54
C LEU A 187 -41.57 -2.99 30.78
N PHE A 188 -41.94 -3.74 31.83
CA PHE A 188 -42.69 -3.16 32.96
C PHE A 188 -41.95 -3.15 34.30
N ASN A 189 -40.94 -4.02 34.47
CA ASN A 189 -40.24 -4.17 35.75
C ASN A 189 -38.76 -3.77 35.68
N GLY A 190 -38.29 -3.24 34.55
CA GLY A 190 -36.88 -2.88 34.36
C GLY A 190 -35.95 -4.09 34.38
N GLY A 191 -36.45 -5.25 33.92
CA GLY A 191 -35.61 -6.41 33.64
C GLY A 191 -34.59 -6.09 32.54
N SER A 192 -33.57 -6.94 32.42
CA SER A 192 -32.57 -6.88 31.36
C SER A 192 -32.55 -8.20 30.60
N MET A 193 -32.11 -8.15 29.35
CA MET A 193 -31.94 -9.31 28.48
C MET A 193 -30.61 -9.22 27.74
N SER A 194 -30.06 -10.37 27.37
CA SER A 194 -28.74 -10.46 26.72
C SER A 194 -28.80 -10.24 25.20
N CYS A 195 -29.96 -10.51 24.60
CA CYS A 195 -30.23 -10.31 23.19
C CYS A 195 -31.59 -9.63 23.05
N ASN A 196 -31.62 -8.40 22.53
CA ASN A 196 -32.87 -7.66 22.38
C ASN A 196 -33.67 -8.16 21.17
N LYS A 197 -32.98 -8.63 20.13
CA LYS A 197 -33.60 -9.21 18.93
C LYS A 197 -34.46 -10.45 19.18
N THR A 198 -34.27 -11.17 20.30
CA THR A 198 -35.16 -12.29 20.64
C THR A 198 -36.54 -11.83 21.09
N ALA A 199 -36.66 -10.64 21.67
CA ALA A 199 -37.94 -10.12 22.16
C ALA A 199 -38.75 -9.39 21.13
N ASP A 200 -38.13 -8.83 20.09
CA ASP A 200 -38.84 -8.31 18.91
C ASP A 200 -39.39 -9.50 18.10
N SER A 201 -40.56 -9.97 18.51
CA SER A 201 -41.15 -11.21 18.01
C SER A 201 -41.87 -10.99 16.69
N ASN A 202 -42.34 -9.77 16.43
CA ASN A 202 -43.02 -9.40 15.19
C ASN A 202 -42.10 -8.72 14.17
N ASP A 203 -40.83 -8.48 14.52
CA ASP A 203 -39.77 -7.96 13.63
C ASP A 203 -40.05 -6.55 13.11
N ASP A 204 -40.53 -5.67 13.99
CA ASP A 204 -40.85 -4.29 13.63
C ASP A 204 -39.80 -3.26 14.09
N GLY A 205 -38.72 -3.73 14.71
CA GLY A 205 -37.59 -2.96 15.20
C GLY A 205 -37.85 -2.28 16.55
N VAL A 206 -38.97 -2.57 17.22
CA VAL A 206 -39.35 -1.95 18.49
C VAL A 206 -39.86 -3.00 19.48
N ILE A 207 -39.21 -3.09 20.64
CA ILE A 207 -39.69 -3.97 21.72
C ILE A 207 -40.83 -3.29 22.47
N ASP A 208 -42.06 -3.80 22.31
CA ASP A 208 -43.25 -3.38 23.03
C ASP A 208 -44.26 -4.52 23.33
N VAL A 209 -45.49 -4.18 23.69
CA VAL A 209 -46.51 -5.18 24.06
C VAL A 209 -46.98 -5.99 22.84
N ALA A 210 -46.88 -5.44 21.63
CA ALA A 210 -47.21 -6.11 20.37
C ALA A 210 -46.40 -7.40 20.21
N ASP A 211 -45.14 -7.41 20.62
CA ASP A 211 -44.29 -8.61 20.63
C ASP A 211 -44.86 -9.74 21.46
N THR A 212 -45.25 -9.40 22.69
CA THR A 212 -45.79 -10.39 23.63
C THR A 212 -47.11 -10.96 23.13
N ILE A 213 -47.92 -10.14 22.46
CA ILE A 213 -49.16 -10.57 21.82
C ILE A 213 -48.84 -11.47 20.62
N HIS A 214 -47.83 -11.11 19.83
CA HIS A 214 -47.43 -11.87 18.64
C HIS A 214 -46.90 -13.25 19.01
N LEU A 215 -46.00 -13.32 20.00
CA LEU A 215 -45.42 -14.56 20.52
C LEU A 215 -46.48 -15.46 21.17
N LEU A 216 -47.39 -14.93 21.99
CA LEU A 216 -48.52 -15.72 22.51
C LEU A 216 -49.42 -16.25 21.39
N GLY A 217 -49.63 -15.46 20.34
CA GLY A 217 -50.34 -15.89 19.13
C GLY A 217 -49.67 -17.08 18.45
N TYR A 218 -48.35 -17.09 18.36
CA TYR A 218 -47.57 -18.22 17.85
C TYR A 218 -47.73 -19.46 18.75
N LEU A 219 -47.47 -19.32 20.06
CA LEU A 219 -47.46 -20.42 21.03
C LEU A 219 -48.81 -21.17 21.14
N PHE A 220 -49.93 -20.45 20.99
CA PHE A 220 -51.27 -21.01 21.14
C PHE A 220 -52.01 -21.24 19.81
N GLY A 221 -51.31 -21.19 18.67
CA GLY A 221 -51.86 -21.59 17.37
C GLY A 221 -52.81 -20.56 16.73
N GLY A 222 -52.63 -19.28 17.01
CA GLY A 222 -53.42 -18.15 16.50
C GLY A 222 -53.17 -17.76 15.03
N ASN A 223 -52.40 -18.56 14.28
CA ASN A 223 -51.90 -18.27 12.92
C ASN A 223 -50.87 -17.12 12.83
N ASN A 224 -50.18 -16.78 13.91
CA ASN A 224 -49.01 -15.91 13.84
C ASN A 224 -47.77 -16.78 13.60
N GLU A 225 -47.16 -16.66 12.45
CA GLU A 225 -45.82 -17.20 12.20
C GLU A 225 -44.80 -16.19 12.71
N LEU A 226 -43.77 -16.66 13.41
CA LEU A 226 -42.66 -15.79 13.80
C LEU A 226 -41.77 -15.57 12.57
N PRO A 227 -41.33 -14.33 12.29
CA PRO A 227 -40.36 -14.10 11.23
C PRO A 227 -39.00 -14.69 11.64
N SER A 228 -38.18 -15.09 10.66
CA SER A 228 -36.87 -15.73 10.92
C SER A 228 -35.90 -14.80 11.65
N PRO A 229 -34.96 -15.31 12.47
CA PRO A 229 -34.59 -16.71 12.66
C PRO A 229 -35.49 -17.42 13.68
N THR A 230 -36.12 -18.54 13.28
CA THR A 230 -37.04 -19.31 14.14
C THR A 230 -36.72 -20.79 14.11
N ALA A 231 -36.96 -21.50 15.21
CA ALA A 231 -36.74 -22.95 15.40
C ALA A 231 -35.27 -23.42 15.37
N THR A 232 -34.39 -22.72 14.65
CA THR A 232 -32.94 -22.91 14.70
C THR A 232 -32.26 -21.56 14.78
N CYS A 233 -31.05 -21.56 15.35
CA CYS A 233 -30.16 -20.42 15.35
C CYS A 233 -29.95 -19.86 13.95
N GLY A 234 -29.99 -18.55 13.83
CA GLY A 234 -29.67 -17.83 12.60
C GLY A 234 -29.42 -16.36 12.85
N ILE A 235 -28.92 -15.69 11.82
CA ILE A 235 -28.76 -14.24 11.79
C ILE A 235 -30.10 -13.59 11.46
N ASP A 236 -30.33 -12.39 11.97
CA ASP A 236 -31.48 -11.58 11.59
C ASP A 236 -31.44 -11.26 10.09
N PRO A 237 -32.44 -11.69 9.29
CA PRO A 237 -32.51 -11.32 7.88
C PRO A 237 -32.88 -9.85 7.67
N THR A 238 -33.38 -9.17 8.70
CA THR A 238 -33.73 -7.76 8.64
C THR A 238 -32.82 -6.94 9.54
N GLU A 239 -32.29 -5.85 9.00
CA GLU A 239 -31.49 -4.92 9.79
C GLU A 239 -32.41 -3.94 10.54
N ASP A 240 -32.11 -3.77 11.83
CA ASP A 240 -32.73 -2.79 12.71
C ASP A 240 -31.69 -2.32 13.75
N ALA A 241 -32.09 -1.47 14.69
CA ALA A 241 -31.21 -0.91 15.72
C ALA A 241 -31.16 -1.75 17.01
N LEU A 242 -31.78 -2.93 17.04
CA LEU A 242 -31.77 -3.82 18.19
C LEU A 242 -30.52 -4.70 18.15
N GLU A 243 -29.72 -4.61 19.20
CA GLU A 243 -28.49 -5.39 19.31
C GLU A 243 -28.72 -6.78 19.92
N CYS A 244 -27.85 -7.72 19.56
CA CYS A 244 -27.75 -9.04 20.18
C CYS A 244 -26.31 -9.28 20.63
N GLU A 245 -25.96 -8.77 21.81
CA GLU A 245 -24.59 -8.87 22.32
C GLU A 245 -24.19 -10.31 22.61
N THR A 246 -25.08 -11.08 23.27
CA THR A 246 -24.85 -12.49 23.57
C THR A 246 -26.15 -13.29 23.57
N TYR A 247 -26.09 -14.49 23.02
CA TYR A 247 -27.18 -15.45 23.06
C TYR A 247 -26.64 -16.87 23.32
N GLY A 248 -26.94 -17.40 24.51
CA GLY A 248 -26.41 -18.69 24.97
C GLY A 248 -27.11 -19.91 24.36
N GLY A 249 -28.27 -19.72 23.71
CA GLY A 249 -29.05 -20.81 23.15
C GLY A 249 -28.52 -21.39 21.83
N CYS A 250 -27.46 -20.80 21.27
CA CYS A 250 -26.85 -21.20 19.99
C CYS A 250 -25.45 -21.82 20.09
N GLN A 251 -24.96 -22.04 21.30
CA GLN A 251 -23.61 -22.57 21.57
C GLN A 251 -23.60 -24.08 21.81
#